data_AF-A0A7V9NSW3-F1
#
_entry.id   AF-A0A7V9NSW3-F1
#
_cell.length_a   1.000
_cell.length_b   1.000
_cell.length_c   1.000
_cell.angle_alpha   90.00
_cell.angle_beta   90.00
_cell.angle_gamma   90.00
#
_symmetry.space_group_name_H-M   'P 1'
#
loop_
_entity.id
_entity.type
_entity.pdbx_description
1 polymer ?
#
loop_
_entity_poly.entity_id
_entity_poly.type
_entity_poly.pdbx_seq_one_letter_code
_entity_poly.pdbx_strand_id
1 'polypeptide(L)'
;MRATGYRPNTSAQIIFHSDPVLLATVTSDSSGVVSATVQIPANATAGSHTIEVLGTGVDGAARSQSAGFTVVAASNGVLARTGEAIGVLLLLASLLVMLGGLALFFGRPRFRYGLRK
;
A
#
# COMPACT_ATOMS: atom_id res chain seq x y z
N MET A 1 15.94 -0.71 4.01
CA MET A 1 17.34 -1.08 3.68
C MET A 1 18.09 -1.40 4.97
N ARG A 2 19.05 -2.34 4.94
CA ARG A 2 19.97 -2.63 6.06
C ARG A 2 21.40 -2.75 5.54
N ALA A 3 22.37 -2.17 6.25
CA ALA A 3 23.80 -2.22 5.92
C ALA A 3 24.64 -2.39 7.20
N THR A 4 25.75 -3.12 7.13
CA THR A 4 26.54 -3.52 8.32
C THR A 4 28.02 -3.14 8.21
N GLY A 5 28.75 -3.20 9.32
CA GLY A 5 30.19 -2.92 9.36
C GLY A 5 30.53 -1.43 9.48
N TYR A 6 29.57 -0.62 9.93
CA TYR A 6 29.81 0.77 10.29
C TYR A 6 30.29 0.86 11.73
N ARG A 7 31.02 1.94 12.04
CA ARG A 7 31.40 2.27 13.40
C ARG A 7 30.13 2.44 14.25
N PRO A 8 30.02 1.81 15.43
CA PRO A 8 28.84 1.96 16.29
C PRO A 8 28.56 3.41 16.69
N ASN A 9 27.27 3.74 16.88
CA ASN A 9 26.81 5.07 17.33
C ASN A 9 27.37 6.24 16.50
N THR A 10 27.56 6.03 15.19
CA THR A 10 28.17 7.01 14.29
C THR A 10 27.20 7.33 13.15
N SER A 11 27.27 8.56 12.63
CA SER A 11 26.41 9.01 11.53
C SER A 11 26.78 8.33 10.21
N ALA A 12 25.76 7.93 9.45
CA ALA A 12 25.85 7.48 8.07
C ALA A 12 24.80 8.20 7.21
N GLN A 13 25.17 8.53 5.98
CA GLN A 13 24.33 9.19 4.99
C GLN A 13 23.81 8.18 3.99
N ILE A 14 22.52 8.29 3.65
CA ILE A 14 21.86 7.49 2.64
C ILE A 14 21.61 8.39 1.42
N ILE A 15 22.25 8.09 0.31
CA ILE A 15 22.28 8.91 -0.89
C ILE A 15 21.65 8.13 -2.05
N PHE A 16 20.74 8.77 -2.78
CA PHE A 16 20.19 8.24 -4.02
C PHE A 16 21.04 8.71 -5.20
N HIS A 17 21.57 7.76 -5.96
CA HIS A 17 22.43 7.97 -7.12
C HIS A 17 21.61 7.83 -8.41
N SER A 18 21.14 8.98 -8.89
CA SER A 18 20.68 9.26 -10.25
C SER A 18 21.11 10.69 -10.59
N ASP A 19 20.46 11.65 -9.95
CA ASP A 19 21.03 12.93 -9.55
C ASP A 19 21.31 12.80 -8.04
N PRO A 20 22.53 13.08 -7.54
CA PRO A 20 22.86 12.83 -6.14
C PRO A 20 21.92 13.58 -5.19
N VAL A 21 21.05 12.84 -4.48
CA VAL A 21 20.13 13.40 -3.48
C VAL A 21 20.34 12.68 -2.15
N LEU A 22 20.61 13.45 -1.09
CA LEU A 22 20.62 12.94 0.27
C LEU A 22 19.18 12.60 0.70
N LEU A 23 18.90 11.32 0.95
CA LEU A 23 17.58 10.87 1.39
C LEU A 23 17.42 10.95 2.91
N ALA A 24 18.46 10.56 3.64
CA ALA A 24 18.45 10.54 5.09
C ALA A 24 19.86 10.52 5.68
N THR A 25 19.96 10.98 6.91
CA THR A 25 21.13 10.77 7.78
C THR A 25 20.68 9.93 8.97
N VAL A 26 21.37 8.82 9.22
CA VAL A 26 20.95 7.80 10.19
C VAL A 26 22.15 7.41 11.04
N THR A 27 21.96 7.25 12.34
CA THR A 27 23.00 6.76 13.24
C THR A 27 23.03 5.24 13.24
N SER A 28 24.22 4.65 13.10
CA SER A 28 24.42 3.22 13.29
C SER A 28 24.14 2.81 14.74
N ASP A 29 23.61 1.61 14.93
CA ASP A 29 23.35 1.08 16.27
C ASP A 29 24.64 0.63 17.00
N SER A 30 24.48 0.10 18.21
CA SER A 30 25.59 -0.41 19.02
C SER A 30 26.35 -1.57 18.39
N SER A 31 25.76 -2.25 17.41
CA SER A 31 26.37 -3.33 16.63
C SER A 31 26.96 -2.88 15.30
N GLY A 32 26.90 -1.58 14.99
CA GLY A 32 27.42 -1.04 13.73
C GLY A 32 26.51 -1.27 12.53
N VAL A 33 25.21 -1.47 12.77
CA VAL A 33 24.19 -1.66 11.72
C VAL A 33 23.47 -0.35 11.46
N VAL A 34 23.32 -0.02 10.19
CA VAL A 34 22.51 1.09 9.69
C VAL A 34 21.24 0.51 9.07
N SER A 35 20.08 0.93 9.56
CA SER A 35 18.78 0.48 9.05
C SER A 35 17.85 1.66 8.93
N ALA A 36 17.24 1.83 7.75
CA ALA A 36 16.26 2.88 7.53
C ALA A 36 15.28 2.53 6.41
N THR A 37 14.11 3.16 6.52
CA THR A 37 13.11 3.26 5.45
C THR A 37 13.20 4.67 4.89
N VAL A 38 13.53 4.77 3.60
CA VAL A 38 13.67 6.04 2.88
C VAL A 38 12.66 6.08 1.76
N GLN A 39 12.12 7.27 1.50
CA GLN A 39 11.19 7.48 0.40
C GLN A 39 11.98 7.89 -0.85
N ILE A 40 11.72 7.23 -1.97
CA ILE A 40 12.31 7.61 -3.26
C ILE A 40 11.61 8.90 -3.73
N PRO A 41 12.37 9.91 -4.20
CA PRO A 41 11.78 11.14 -4.73
C PRO A 41 10.75 10.86 -5.83
N ALA A 42 9.61 11.57 -5.82
CA ALA A 42 8.54 11.35 -6.78
C ALA A 42 8.95 11.70 -8.24
N ASN A 43 9.98 12.52 -8.40
CA ASN A 43 10.58 12.88 -9.68
C ASN A 43 11.66 11.89 -10.16
N ALA A 44 11.90 10.78 -9.44
CA ALA A 44 12.81 9.74 -9.90
C ALA A 44 12.29 9.16 -11.23
N THR A 45 13.14 9.17 -12.24
CA THR A 45 12.82 8.64 -13.56
C THR A 45 12.62 7.12 -13.49
N ALA A 46 11.81 6.56 -14.39
CA ALA A 46 11.75 5.10 -14.52
C ALA A 46 13.09 4.59 -15.05
N GLY A 47 13.63 3.54 -14.44
CA GLY A 47 14.95 3.00 -14.78
C GLY A 47 15.70 2.40 -13.59
N SER A 48 16.96 2.03 -13.84
CA SER A 48 17.86 1.50 -12.83
C SER A 48 18.50 2.63 -12.03
N HIS A 49 18.50 2.49 -10.71
CA HIS A 49 19.02 3.45 -9.76
C HIS A 49 19.86 2.76 -8.70
N THR A 50 20.68 3.55 -7.99
CA THR A 50 21.51 3.06 -6.89
C THR A 50 21.23 3.84 -5.62
N ILE A 51 21.16 3.17 -4.47
CA ILE A 51 21.26 3.81 -3.16
C ILE A 51 22.63 3.49 -2.58
N GLU A 52 23.31 4.50 -2.07
CA GLU A 52 24.59 4.40 -1.39
C GLU A 52 24.43 4.76 0.09
N VAL A 53 25.08 4.00 0.96
CA VAL A 53 25.23 4.32 2.39
C VAL A 53 26.69 4.64 2.68
N LEU A 54 26.96 5.92 2.87
CA LEU A 54 28.28 6.46 3.18
C LEU A 54 28.40 6.71 4.68
N GLY A 55 29.45 6.20 5.31
CA GLY A 55 29.70 6.45 6.73
C GLY A 55 31.11 6.05 7.13
N THR A 56 31.34 5.95 8.43
CA THR A 56 32.61 5.46 8.97
C THR A 56 32.53 3.96 9.22
N GLY A 57 33.51 3.18 8.77
CA GLY A 57 33.66 1.76 9.03
C GLY A 57 34.14 1.47 10.45
N VAL A 58 34.01 0.22 10.88
CA VAL A 58 34.51 -0.26 12.20
C VAL A 58 36.01 -0.03 12.40
N ASP A 59 36.76 0.06 11.31
CA ASP A 59 38.19 0.35 11.22
C ASP A 59 38.51 1.86 11.31
N GLY A 60 37.48 2.72 11.35
CA GLY A 60 37.63 4.17 11.36
C GLY A 60 37.82 4.80 9.98
N ALA A 61 37.90 3.99 8.91
CA ALA A 61 38.01 4.47 7.54
C ALA A 61 36.63 4.85 6.97
N ALA A 62 36.61 5.55 5.83
CA ALA A 62 35.37 5.76 5.09
C ALA A 62 34.85 4.43 4.53
N ARG A 63 33.57 4.14 4.75
CA ARG A 63 32.88 2.94 4.25
C ARG A 63 31.69 3.35 3.39
N SER A 64 31.60 2.75 2.22
CA SER A 64 30.47 2.90 1.30
C SER A 64 29.91 1.52 0.96
N GLN A 65 28.59 1.39 0.98
CA GLN A 65 27.86 0.21 0.51
C GLN A 65 26.71 0.65 -0.37
N SER A 66 26.58 0.04 -1.55
CA SER A 66 25.55 0.37 -2.52
C SER A 66 24.59 -0.78 -2.77
N ALA A 67 23.35 -0.45 -3.11
CA ALA A 67 22.31 -1.38 -3.51
C ALA A 67 21.60 -0.85 -4.75
N GLY A 68 21.53 -1.68 -5.80
CA GLY A 68 20.80 -1.38 -7.02
C GLY A 68 19.32 -1.74 -6.92
N PHE A 69 18.47 -0.93 -7.55
CA PHE A 69 17.03 -1.20 -7.68
C PHE A 69 16.47 -0.56 -8.95
N THR A 70 15.28 -0.97 -9.36
CA THR A 70 14.61 -0.44 -10.55
C THR A 70 13.34 0.28 -10.15
N VAL A 71 13.23 1.55 -10.55
CA VAL A 71 11.99 2.32 -10.46
C VAL A 71 11.16 2.01 -11.70
N VAL A 72 9.94 1.52 -11.49
CA VAL A 72 8.98 1.28 -12.56
C VAL A 72 8.05 2.48 -12.64
N ALA A 73 7.76 2.96 -13.85
CA ALA A 73 6.78 4.03 -14.04
C ALA A 73 5.44 3.62 -13.42
N ALA A 74 4.80 4.54 -12.71
CA ALA A 74 3.44 4.32 -12.25
C ALA A 74 2.54 4.03 -13.46
N SER A 75 1.97 2.84 -13.52
CA SER A 75 0.89 2.60 -14.48
C SER A 75 -0.35 3.30 -13.92
N ASN A 76 -0.94 4.21 -14.68
CA ASN A 76 -2.28 4.75 -14.40
C ASN A 76 -3.37 3.67 -14.65
N GLY A 77 -3.03 2.39 -14.47
CA GLY A 77 -3.94 1.28 -14.61
C GLY A 77 -5.06 1.49 -13.60
N VAL A 78 -6.27 1.72 -14.12
CA VAL A 78 -7.50 1.66 -13.34
C VAL A 78 -7.42 0.38 -12.51
N LEU A 79 -7.35 0.53 -11.18
CA LEU A 79 -7.35 -0.60 -10.26
C LEU A 79 -8.51 -1.52 -10.65
N ALA A 80 -8.31 -2.83 -10.61
CA ALA A 80 -9.39 -3.76 -10.89
C ALA A 80 -10.60 -3.39 -10.01
N ARG A 81 -11.73 -3.05 -10.64
CA ARG A 81 -13.04 -3.01 -9.97
C ARG A 81 -13.38 -4.44 -9.55
N THR A 82 -12.80 -4.94 -8.47
CA THR A 82 -13.21 -6.22 -7.85
C THR A 82 -14.48 -6.08 -7.00
N GLY A 83 -15.14 -4.92 -7.08
CA GLY A 83 -16.50 -4.66 -6.60
C GLY A 83 -17.51 -4.50 -7.76
N GLU A 84 -17.36 -5.31 -8.82
CA GLU A 84 -18.29 -5.43 -9.95
C GLU A 84 -19.77 -5.45 -9.47
N ALA A 85 -20.42 -4.28 -9.59
CA ALA A 85 -21.85 -4.07 -9.78
C ALA A 85 -22.85 -4.84 -8.89
N ILE A 86 -22.69 -4.84 -7.56
CA ILE A 86 -23.80 -5.25 -6.66
C ILE A 86 -25.05 -4.36 -6.86
N GLY A 87 -24.91 -3.17 -7.47
CA GLY A 87 -26.03 -2.27 -7.75
C GLY A 87 -27.14 -2.91 -8.58
N VAL A 88 -26.81 -3.69 -9.62
CA VAL A 88 -27.85 -4.36 -10.45
C VAL A 88 -28.52 -5.50 -9.69
N LEU A 89 -27.74 -6.27 -8.92
CA LEU A 89 -28.26 -7.34 -8.05
C LEU A 89 -29.17 -6.80 -6.93
N LEU A 90 -28.82 -5.67 -6.31
CA LEU A 90 -29.63 -5.01 -5.28
C LEU A 90 -30.91 -4.40 -5.88
N LEU A 91 -30.86 -3.83 -7.08
CA LEU A 91 -32.06 -3.35 -7.79
C LEU A 91 -33.01 -4.50 -8.16
N LEU A 92 -32.50 -5.63 -8.64
CA LEU A 92 -33.31 -6.82 -8.89
C LEU A 92 -33.89 -7.41 -7.60
N ALA A 93 -33.08 -7.50 -6.53
CA ALA A 93 -33.54 -8.00 -5.23
C ALA A 93 -34.65 -7.12 -4.64
N SER A 94 -34.50 -5.80 -4.67
CA SER A 94 -35.52 -4.86 -4.20
C SER A 94 -36.81 -4.91 -5.03
N LEU A 95 -36.71 -5.10 -6.36
CA LEU A 95 -37.88 -5.30 -7.22
C LEU A 95 -38.62 -6.60 -6.87
N LEU A 96 -37.89 -7.69 -6.65
CA LEU A 96 -38.43 -8.98 -6.22
C LEU A 96 -39.13 -8.90 -4.86
N VAL A 97 -38.52 -8.19 -3.89
CA VAL A 97 -39.11 -7.96 -2.56
C VAL A 97 -40.39 -7.13 -2.64
N MET A 98 -40.42 -6.07 -3.46
CA MET A 98 -41.63 -5.26 -3.68
C MET A 98 -42.77 -6.07 -4.31
N LEU A 99 -42.48 -6.87 -5.34
CA LEU A 99 -43.48 -7.74 -5.98
C LEU A 99 -44.02 -8.81 -5.02
N GLY A 100 -43.13 -9.45 -4.24
CA GLY A 100 -43.52 -10.43 -3.23
C GLY A 100 -44.38 -9.84 -2.10
N GLY A 101 -44.01 -8.64 -1.62
CA GLY A 101 -44.78 -7.92 -0.60
C GLY A 101 -46.19 -7.55 -1.07
N LEU A 102 -46.34 -7.10 -2.33
CA LEU A 102 -47.64 -6.76 -2.91
C LEU A 102 -48.56 -7.98 -3.03
N ALA A 103 -48.02 -9.13 -3.44
CA ALA A 103 -48.78 -10.37 -3.57
C ALA A 103 -49.31 -10.88 -2.20
N LEU A 104 -48.54 -10.74 -1.12
CA LEU A 104 -48.99 -11.11 0.22
C LEU A 104 -50.02 -10.13 0.80
N PHE A 105 -49.90 -8.84 0.47
CA PHE A 105 -50.82 -7.80 0.95
C PHE A 105 -52.20 -7.90 0.31
N PHE A 106 -52.27 -8.08 -1.01
CA PHE A 106 -53.53 -8.22 -1.74
C PHE A 106 -54.06 -9.65 -1.78
N GLY A 107 -53.19 -10.64 -1.58
CA GLY A 107 -53.53 -12.06 -1.63
C GLY A 107 -54.05 -12.64 -0.32
N ARG A 108 -54.12 -11.90 0.80
CA ARG A 108 -54.73 -12.41 2.04
C ARG A 108 -56.24 -12.62 1.81
N PRO A 109 -56.74 -13.87 1.69
CA PRO A 109 -58.17 -14.09 1.66
C PRO A 109 -58.71 -13.66 3.03
N ARG A 110 -59.63 -12.71 3.03
CA ARG A 110 -60.38 -12.31 4.22
C ARG A 110 -61.27 -13.51 4.56
N PHE A 111 -60.81 -14.39 5.44
CA PHE A 111 -61.62 -15.50 5.92
C PHE A 111 -62.84 -14.90 6.62
N ARG A 112 -63.97 -14.86 5.92
CA ARG A 112 -65.26 -14.40 6.44
C ARG A 112 -65.68 -15.41 7.50
N TYR A 113 -65.50 -15.08 8.77
CA TYR A 113 -66.10 -15.82 9.86
C TYR A 113 -67.61 -15.55 9.83
N GLY A 114 -68.34 -16.39 9.12
CA GLY A 114 -69.80 -16.40 9.10
C GLY A 114 -70.32 -17.57 9.91
N LEU A 115 -70.88 -17.31 11.09
CA LEU A 115 -71.84 -18.16 11.79
C LEU A 115 -72.75 -17.18 12.58
N ARG A 116 -74.01 -16.95 12.18
CA ARG A 116 -75.23 -17.74 12.52
C ARG A 116 -75.21 -18.08 14.02
N LYS A 117 -76.11 -17.61 14.89
CA LYS A 117 -77.55 -17.32 14.78
C LYS A 117 -77.92 -16.15 15.69
#